data_AF-A0A2E2V2S1-F1
#
_entry.id   AF-A0A2E2V2S1-F1
#
_cell.length_a   1.000
_cell.length_b   1.000
_cell.length_c   1.000
_cell.angle_alpha   90.00
_cell.angle_beta   90.00
_cell.angle_gamma   90.00
#
_symmetry.space_group_name_H-M   'P 1'
#
loop_
_entity.id
_entity.type
_entity.pdbx_description
1 polymer ?
#
loop_
_entity_poly.entity_id
_entity_poly.type
_entity_poly.pdbx_seq_one_letter_code
_entity_poly.pdbx_strand_id
1 'polypeptide(L)'
;MKNLILIFILFTSSINQIKSQSVKIDNIKNSTLLIKLTTNEHLINYHINNEDFEKAELIRINQKTENEQIISAFKQSWSSCKVYFFYSHHTSQIKNKKLDYVFKDINETKLNDLEKKELSNHQKKLQLIIGHFGQTNGTLKFNALVLMDHEFKQFEKTIPKYVRTYKGLWFLKRTPTKVVEILEKKNNLALFKITRKLFLKNI
;
A
#
# COMPACT_ATOMS: atom_id res chain seq x y z
N MET A 1 16.38 8.91 -62.57
CA MET A 1 17.29 8.57 -61.46
C MET A 1 16.70 9.07 -60.15
N LYS A 2 16.43 8.12 -59.23
CA LYS A 2 16.24 8.26 -57.77
C LYS A 2 15.18 9.25 -57.25
N ASN A 3 14.01 8.66 -56.98
CA ASN A 3 13.04 9.08 -55.98
C ASN A 3 13.73 9.57 -54.70
N LEU A 4 13.45 10.80 -54.28
CA LEU A 4 13.73 11.27 -52.93
C LEU A 4 12.40 11.43 -52.19
N ILE A 5 12.05 10.36 -51.51
CA ILE A 5 10.99 10.29 -50.51
C ILE A 5 11.41 11.16 -49.32
N LEU A 6 10.71 12.27 -49.07
CA LEU A 6 10.79 12.99 -47.80
C LEU A 6 9.50 12.72 -47.03
N ILE A 7 9.51 11.63 -46.26
CA ILE A 7 8.43 11.28 -45.33
C ILE A 7 8.45 12.32 -44.20
N PHE A 8 7.44 13.18 -44.18
CA PHE A 8 7.11 14.03 -43.05
C PHE A 8 6.54 13.11 -41.94
N ILE A 9 7.41 12.65 -41.03
CA ILE A 9 6.96 11.92 -39.83
C ILE A 9 6.32 12.94 -38.90
N LEU A 10 4.99 12.95 -38.88
CA LEU A 10 4.17 13.58 -37.86
C LEU A 10 4.49 12.92 -36.50
N PHE A 11 5.50 13.42 -35.81
CA PHE A 11 5.65 13.21 -34.37
C PHE A 11 4.60 14.06 -33.65
N THR A 12 3.33 13.65 -33.71
CA THR A 12 2.38 14.05 -32.68
C THR A 12 2.83 13.33 -31.41
N SER A 13 3.61 14.03 -30.60
CA SER A 13 3.83 13.66 -29.21
C SER A 13 2.47 13.62 -28.54
N SER A 14 1.87 12.43 -28.48
CA SER A 14 0.80 12.12 -27.55
C SER A 14 1.38 12.28 -26.16
N ILE A 15 1.37 13.52 -25.66
CA ILE A 15 1.45 13.80 -24.25
C ILE A 15 0.17 13.20 -23.70
N ASN A 16 0.24 11.90 -23.36
CA ASN A 16 -0.73 11.29 -22.50
C ASN A 16 -0.63 12.07 -21.19
N GLN A 17 -1.47 13.11 -21.05
CA GLN A 17 -1.89 13.57 -19.74
C GLN A 17 -2.47 12.33 -19.06
N ILE A 18 -1.64 11.65 -18.28
CA ILE A 18 -2.09 10.73 -17.25
C ILE A 18 -2.85 11.64 -16.28
N LYS A 19 -4.12 11.90 -16.60
CA LYS A 19 -5.09 12.34 -15.61
C LYS A 19 -4.99 11.27 -14.54
N SER A 20 -4.32 11.63 -13.45
CA SER A 20 -4.36 10.93 -12.19
C SER A 20 -5.81 10.54 -11.98
N GLN A 21 -6.12 9.27 -12.18
CA GLN A 21 -7.46 8.74 -11.96
C GLN A 21 -7.65 8.90 -10.47
N SER A 22 -8.26 10.01 -10.07
CA SER A 22 -8.66 10.24 -8.70
C SER A 22 -9.59 9.09 -8.37
N VAL A 23 -9.06 8.10 -7.67
CA VAL A 23 -9.84 6.96 -7.24
C VAL A 23 -10.92 7.56 -6.37
N LYS A 24 -12.12 7.66 -6.92
CA LYS A 24 -13.33 7.87 -6.16
C LYS A 24 -13.53 6.57 -5.39
N ILE A 25 -12.79 6.42 -4.30
CA ILE A 25 -13.14 5.42 -3.29
C ILE A 25 -14.40 5.97 -2.63
N ASP A 26 -15.52 5.83 -3.32
CA ASP A 26 -16.82 6.29 -2.86
C ASP A 26 -17.21 5.57 -1.56
N ASN A 27 -16.53 4.45 -1.23
CA ASN A 27 -16.67 3.80 0.06
C ASN A 27 -15.47 2.90 0.43
N ILE A 28 -14.66 3.30 1.42
CA ILE A 28 -13.59 2.45 2.00
C ILE A 28 -14.16 1.15 2.58
N LYS A 29 -15.41 1.13 3.04
CA LYS A 29 -16.03 -0.08 3.61
C LYS A 29 -16.17 -1.23 2.61
N ASN A 30 -16.28 -0.90 1.33
CA ASN A 30 -16.40 -1.88 0.25
C ASN A 30 -15.06 -2.14 -0.44
N SER A 31 -13.96 -1.70 0.15
CA SER A 31 -12.61 -1.89 -0.37
C SER A 31 -11.92 -3.08 0.28
N THR A 32 -10.73 -3.42 -0.22
CA THR A 32 -9.78 -4.26 0.48
C THR A 32 -8.49 -3.52 0.69
N LEU A 33 -7.97 -3.58 1.91
CA LEU A 33 -6.67 -3.03 2.27
C LEU A 33 -5.62 -4.14 2.19
N LEU A 34 -4.64 -3.95 1.32
CA LEU A 34 -3.53 -4.88 1.14
C LEU A 34 -2.25 -4.24 1.69
N ILE A 35 -1.71 -4.81 2.76
CA ILE A 35 -0.55 -4.28 3.48
C ILE A 35 0.73 -4.89 2.93
N LYS A 36 1.59 -4.03 2.39
CA LYS A 36 2.94 -4.36 1.97
C LYS A 36 3.86 -4.39 3.18
N LEU A 37 4.37 -5.58 3.50
CA LEU A 37 5.34 -5.82 4.57
C LEU A 37 6.76 -5.71 4.02
N THR A 38 7.64 -5.00 4.73
CA THR A 38 9.01 -4.77 4.27
C THR A 38 9.83 -6.05 4.36
N THR A 39 10.76 -6.22 3.43
CA THR A 39 11.74 -7.32 3.44
C THR A 39 13.13 -6.75 3.20
N ASN A 40 14.12 -7.24 3.93
CA ASN A 40 15.52 -6.80 3.84
C ASN A 40 16.40 -7.81 3.09
N GLU A 41 15.85 -8.50 2.09
CA GLU A 41 16.56 -9.53 1.31
C GLU A 41 17.93 -9.08 0.82
N HIS A 42 18.05 -7.82 0.37
CA HIS A 42 19.34 -7.27 -0.08
C HIS A 42 20.41 -7.25 1.03
N LEU A 43 20.05 -6.88 2.27
CA LEU A 43 20.97 -6.89 3.41
C LEU A 43 21.25 -8.30 3.89
N ILE A 44 20.21 -9.15 3.94
CA ILE A 44 20.35 -10.56 4.33
C ILE A 44 21.32 -11.26 3.38
N ASN A 45 21.08 -11.14 2.06
CA ASN A 45 21.94 -11.74 1.05
C ASN A 45 23.35 -11.15 1.06
N TYR A 46 23.50 -9.86 1.34
CA TYR A 46 24.83 -9.24 1.52
C TYR A 46 25.61 -9.94 2.63
N HIS A 47 25.02 -10.15 3.81
CA HIS A 47 25.72 -10.80 4.92
C HIS A 47 25.97 -12.30 4.65
N ILE A 48 25.02 -13.00 4.03
CA ILE A 48 25.20 -14.40 3.59
C ILE A 48 26.38 -14.54 2.65
N ASN A 49 26.50 -13.66 1.64
CA ASN A 49 27.57 -13.69 0.65
C ASN A 49 28.95 -13.35 1.23
N ASN A 50 28.98 -12.73 2.42
CA ASN A 50 30.21 -12.43 3.17
C ASN A 50 30.43 -13.42 4.33
N GLU A 51 29.71 -14.56 4.34
CA GLU A 51 29.79 -15.61 5.37
C GLU A 51 29.44 -15.14 6.79
N ASP A 52 28.79 -13.99 6.92
CA ASP A 52 28.32 -13.39 8.18
C ASP A 52 26.88 -13.85 8.50
N PHE A 53 26.73 -15.15 8.75
CA PHE A 53 25.43 -15.78 8.95
C PHE A 53 24.68 -15.29 10.20
N GLU A 54 25.41 -14.96 11.27
CA GLU A 54 24.83 -14.45 12.51
C GLU A 54 24.12 -13.10 12.26
N LYS A 55 24.78 -12.19 11.54
CA LYS A 55 24.19 -10.89 11.21
C LYS A 55 23.01 -11.04 10.26
N ALA A 56 23.11 -11.94 9.28
CA ALA A 56 22.00 -12.24 8.38
C ALA A 56 20.76 -12.72 9.16
N GLU A 57 20.93 -13.65 10.11
CA GLU A 57 19.83 -14.17 10.92
C GLU A 57 19.25 -13.11 11.86
N LEU A 58 20.10 -12.28 12.48
CA LEU A 58 19.63 -11.17 13.30
C LEU A 58 18.76 -10.19 12.51
N ILE A 59 19.15 -9.86 11.27
CA ILE A 59 18.36 -9.01 10.38
C ILE A 59 17.03 -9.69 10.04
N ARG A 60 17.05 -11.00 9.75
CA ARG A 60 15.85 -11.80 9.44
C ARG A 60 14.86 -11.81 10.60
N ILE A 61 15.33 -12.09 11.82
CA ILE A 61 14.51 -12.09 13.04
C ILE A 61 13.90 -10.72 13.28
N ASN A 62 14.72 -9.66 13.25
CA ASN A 62 14.22 -8.29 13.46
C ASN A 62 13.15 -7.91 12.42
N GLN A 63 13.38 -8.21 11.14
CA GLN A 63 12.41 -7.92 10.09
C GLN A 63 11.11 -8.73 10.26
N LYS A 64 11.22 -10.00 10.66
CA LYS A 64 10.07 -10.85 10.98
C LYS A 64 9.28 -10.25 12.14
N THR A 65 9.92 -9.94 13.26
CA THR A 65 9.26 -9.35 14.44
C THR A 65 8.58 -8.02 14.09
N GLU A 66 9.21 -7.14 13.31
CA GLU A 66 8.57 -5.89 12.86
C GLU A 66 7.31 -6.17 12.02
N ASN A 67 7.37 -7.14 11.11
CA ASN A 67 6.22 -7.51 10.26
C ASN A 67 5.08 -8.13 11.07
N GLU A 68 5.39 -8.98 12.05
CA GLU A 68 4.41 -9.58 12.97
C GLU A 68 3.69 -8.52 13.80
N GLN A 69 4.41 -7.50 14.28
CA GLN A 69 3.81 -6.35 14.98
C GLN A 69 2.84 -5.57 14.08
N ILE A 70 3.18 -5.37 12.80
CA ILE A 70 2.30 -4.71 11.83
C ILE A 70 1.05 -5.53 11.58
N ILE A 71 1.19 -6.84 11.34
CA ILE A 71 0.05 -7.76 11.14
C ILE A 71 -0.89 -7.70 12.34
N SER A 72 -0.33 -7.81 13.55
CA SER A 72 -1.08 -7.80 14.80
C SER A 72 -1.82 -6.47 15.01
N ALA A 73 -1.16 -5.34 14.72
CA ALA A 73 -1.77 -4.02 14.79
C ALA A 73 -3.01 -3.88 13.89
N PHE A 74 -2.94 -4.37 12.66
CA PHE A 74 -4.10 -4.36 11.76
C PHE A 74 -5.20 -5.31 12.23
N LYS A 75 -4.86 -6.52 12.66
CA LYS A 75 -5.85 -7.49 13.17
C LYS A 75 -6.61 -6.99 14.40
N GLN A 76 -5.95 -6.22 15.27
CA GLN A 76 -6.53 -5.73 16.52
C GLN A 76 -7.31 -4.41 16.34
N SER A 77 -6.80 -3.50 15.51
CA SER A 77 -7.27 -2.11 15.51
C SER A 77 -8.01 -1.68 14.24
N TRP A 78 -7.95 -2.46 13.15
CA TRP A 78 -8.58 -2.11 11.88
C TRP A 78 -9.87 -2.88 11.66
N SER A 79 -10.97 -2.16 11.44
CA SER A 79 -12.30 -2.76 11.19
C SER A 79 -13.03 -2.14 10.00
N SER A 80 -12.46 -1.09 9.39
CA SER A 80 -13.07 -0.39 8.27
C SER A 80 -13.29 -1.26 7.03
N CYS A 81 -12.41 -2.23 6.75
CA CYS A 81 -12.52 -3.14 5.60
C CYS A 81 -11.65 -4.40 5.78
N LYS A 82 -11.77 -5.36 4.85
CA LYS A 82 -10.93 -6.57 4.83
C LYS A 82 -9.45 -6.19 4.68
N VAL A 83 -8.59 -6.87 5.43
CA VAL A 83 -7.13 -6.66 5.40
C VAL A 83 -6.42 -7.95 5.03
N TYR A 84 -5.51 -7.84 4.07
CA TYR A 84 -4.57 -8.89 3.70
C TYR A 84 -3.14 -8.35 3.65
N PHE A 85 -2.17 -9.24 3.51
CA PHE A 85 -0.75 -8.92 3.59
C PHE A 85 0.01 -9.54 2.42
N PHE A 86 1.15 -8.94 2.06
CA PHE A 86 2.13 -9.51 1.14
C PHE A 86 3.51 -8.91 1.40
N TYR A 87 4.57 -9.61 1.01
CA TYR A 87 5.94 -9.15 1.16
C TYR A 87 6.38 -8.19 0.05
N SER A 88 7.26 -7.24 0.41
CA SER A 88 7.67 -6.15 -0.47
C SER A 88 8.39 -6.61 -1.74
N HIS A 89 9.14 -7.71 -1.68
CA HIS A 89 9.78 -8.31 -2.86
C HIS A 89 8.77 -8.90 -3.86
N HIS A 90 7.49 -9.07 -3.48
CA HIS A 90 6.41 -9.50 -4.37
C HIS A 90 5.65 -8.34 -5.04
N THR A 91 6.16 -7.10 -4.96
CA THR A 91 5.46 -5.91 -5.50
C THR A 91 5.12 -6.05 -6.99
N SER A 92 6.02 -6.57 -7.82
CA SER A 92 5.77 -6.72 -9.27
C SER A 92 4.69 -7.76 -9.56
N GLN A 93 4.66 -8.85 -8.78
CA GLN A 93 3.65 -9.89 -8.87
C GLN A 93 2.26 -9.35 -8.51
N ILE A 94 2.15 -8.57 -7.43
CA ILE A 94 0.89 -7.92 -7.04
C ILE A 94 0.40 -6.92 -8.11
N LYS A 95 1.31 -6.11 -8.67
CA LYS A 95 0.98 -5.22 -9.81
C LYS A 95 0.43 -6.00 -11.01
N ASN A 96 1.02 -7.17 -11.28
CA ASN A 96 0.63 -8.08 -12.34
C ASN A 96 -0.54 -9.02 -11.96
N LYS A 97 -1.29 -8.69 -10.90
CA LYS A 97 -2.50 -9.41 -10.45
C LYS A 97 -2.25 -10.88 -10.06
N LYS A 98 -1.02 -11.23 -9.71
CA LYS A 98 -0.66 -12.56 -9.18
C LYS A 98 -0.86 -12.57 -7.67
N LEU A 99 -1.99 -13.10 -7.22
CA LEU A 99 -2.45 -13.00 -5.82
C LEU A 99 -2.00 -14.18 -4.93
N ASP A 100 -1.22 -15.14 -5.45
CA ASP A 100 -0.71 -16.29 -4.69
C ASP A 100 0.25 -15.92 -3.55
N TYR A 101 0.79 -14.70 -3.62
CA TYR A 101 1.69 -14.11 -2.64
C TYR A 101 0.94 -13.32 -1.55
N VAL A 102 -0.38 -13.28 -1.61
CA VAL A 102 -1.23 -12.62 -0.60
C VAL A 102 -1.64 -13.62 0.48
N PHE A 103 -1.62 -13.17 1.73
CA PHE A 103 -1.96 -13.98 2.91
C PHE A 103 -2.74 -13.19 3.97
N LYS A 104 -3.31 -13.91 4.95
CA LYS A 104 -4.33 -13.39 5.87
C LYS A 104 -3.82 -12.96 7.24
N ASP A 105 -2.75 -13.58 7.72
CA ASP A 105 -2.35 -13.50 9.12
C ASP A 105 -0.87 -13.84 9.30
N ILE A 106 -0.44 -13.89 10.56
CA ILE A 106 0.93 -14.15 10.99
C ILE A 106 1.45 -15.52 10.57
N ASN A 107 0.55 -16.50 10.37
CA ASN A 107 0.91 -17.84 9.91
C ASN A 107 0.98 -17.91 8.38
N GLU A 108 0.89 -16.77 7.70
CA GLU A 108 0.88 -16.66 6.25
C GLU A 108 -0.21 -17.50 5.58
N THR A 109 -1.34 -17.66 6.27
CA THR A 109 -2.46 -18.45 5.75
C THR A 109 -2.89 -17.92 4.39
N LYS A 110 -2.80 -18.76 3.35
CA LYS A 110 -3.12 -18.40 1.97
C LYS A 110 -4.60 -18.08 1.79
N LEU A 111 -4.88 -17.24 0.79
CA LEU A 111 -6.25 -16.99 0.34
C LEU A 111 -6.83 -18.23 -0.33
N ASN A 112 -8.10 -18.52 -0.05
CA ASN A 112 -8.84 -19.50 -0.84
C ASN A 112 -9.29 -18.90 -2.19
N ASP A 113 -9.84 -19.73 -3.08
CA ASP A 113 -10.21 -19.31 -4.43
C ASP A 113 -11.31 -18.24 -4.45
N LEU A 114 -12.24 -18.28 -3.50
CA LEU A 114 -13.30 -17.27 -3.36
C LEU A 114 -12.71 -15.91 -2.98
N GLU A 115 -11.80 -15.88 -2.00
CA GLU A 115 -11.08 -14.69 -1.56
C GLU A 115 -10.21 -14.11 -2.67
N LYS A 116 -9.49 -14.96 -3.42
CA LYS A 116 -8.71 -14.53 -4.60
C LYS A 116 -9.60 -13.91 -5.68
N LYS A 117 -10.77 -14.51 -5.94
CA LYS A 117 -11.75 -13.99 -6.91
C LYS A 117 -12.32 -12.64 -6.48
N GLU A 118 -12.66 -12.49 -5.20
CA GLU A 118 -13.11 -11.22 -4.63
C GLU A 118 -12.05 -10.13 -4.75
N LEU A 119 -10.81 -10.43 -4.33
CA LEU A 119 -9.69 -9.50 -4.38
C LEU A 119 -9.37 -9.07 -5.82
N SER A 120 -9.43 -10.01 -6.77
CA SER A 120 -9.30 -9.73 -8.20
C SER A 120 -10.38 -8.78 -8.71
N ASN A 121 -11.62 -8.94 -8.25
CA ASN A 121 -12.72 -8.05 -8.60
C ASN A 121 -12.56 -6.66 -8.00
N HIS A 122 -12.12 -6.55 -6.74
CA HIS A 122 -11.81 -5.26 -6.12
C HIS A 122 -10.68 -4.54 -6.84
N GLN A 123 -9.64 -5.25 -7.26
CA GLN A 123 -8.55 -4.67 -8.05
C GLN A 123 -9.06 -4.10 -9.39
N LYS A 124 -9.93 -4.82 -10.10
CA LYS A 124 -10.55 -4.33 -11.35
C LYS A 124 -11.44 -3.09 -11.14
N LYS A 125 -12.08 -2.99 -9.96
CA LYS A 125 -12.98 -1.89 -9.61
C LYS A 125 -12.27 -0.70 -8.94
N LEU A 126 -10.93 -0.70 -8.87
CA LEU A 126 -10.16 0.32 -8.15
C LEU A 126 -10.50 0.40 -6.65
N GLN A 127 -10.96 -0.71 -6.09
CA GLN A 127 -11.32 -0.88 -4.68
C GLN A 127 -10.21 -1.56 -3.87
N LEU A 128 -9.00 -1.63 -4.43
CA LEU A 128 -7.81 -2.15 -3.76
C LEU A 128 -6.94 -0.98 -3.30
N ILE A 129 -6.74 -0.89 -1.98
CA ILE A 129 -5.88 0.10 -1.34
C ILE A 129 -4.60 -0.60 -0.90
N ILE A 130 -3.45 -0.02 -1.21
CA ILE A 130 -2.16 -0.52 -0.73
C ILE A 130 -1.73 0.31 0.48
N GLY A 131 -1.48 -0.34 1.60
CA GLY A 131 -0.86 0.27 2.78
C GLY A 131 0.59 -0.17 2.93
N HIS A 132 1.49 0.73 3.36
CA HIS A 132 2.84 0.34 3.76
C HIS A 132 3.40 1.24 4.86
N PHE A 133 4.20 0.67 5.76
CA PHE A 133 5.02 1.44 6.69
C PHE A 133 6.34 1.80 6.00
N GLY A 134 6.65 3.08 5.87
CA GLY A 134 7.85 3.55 5.20
C GLY A 134 7.94 5.05 5.10
N GLN A 135 8.86 5.54 4.26
CA GLN A 135 8.97 6.97 3.99
C GLN A 135 7.90 7.43 3.00
N THR A 136 7.38 8.64 3.20
CA THR A 136 6.52 9.30 2.22
C THR A 136 7.31 9.69 0.97
N ASN A 137 6.61 9.67 -0.17
CA ASN A 137 7.12 10.27 -1.41
C ASN A 137 7.03 11.81 -1.33
N GLY A 138 7.87 12.52 -2.08
CA GLY A 138 7.89 13.99 -2.17
C GLY A 138 9.12 14.65 -1.58
N THR A 139 9.10 15.99 -1.50
CA THR A 139 10.20 16.83 -1.02
C THR A 139 10.48 16.66 0.46
N LEU A 140 9.43 16.54 1.29
CA LEU A 140 9.56 16.26 2.72
C LEU A 140 9.36 14.77 3.00
N LYS A 141 10.46 14.03 3.20
CA LYS A 141 10.45 12.61 3.53
C LYS A 141 10.31 12.40 5.04
N PHE A 142 9.33 11.61 5.47
CA PHE A 142 9.19 11.20 6.86
C PHE A 142 8.56 9.80 6.96
N ASN A 143 8.83 9.11 8.07
CA ASN A 143 8.31 7.78 8.32
C ASN A 143 6.82 7.80 8.68
N ALA A 144 6.01 7.03 7.95
CA ALA A 144 4.57 6.96 8.11
C ALA A 144 4.00 5.59 7.69
N LEU A 145 2.78 5.28 8.11
CA LEU A 145 1.90 4.38 7.37
C LEU A 145 1.30 5.19 6.22
N VAL A 146 1.55 4.80 4.98
CA VAL A 146 1.11 5.50 3.77
C VAL A 146 0.12 4.63 3.01
N LEU A 147 -0.97 5.25 2.53
CA LEU A 147 -1.96 4.63 1.67
C LEU A 147 -1.78 5.07 0.22
N MET A 148 -1.87 4.09 -0.68
CA MET A 148 -1.66 4.22 -2.12
C MET A 148 -2.74 3.45 -2.87
N ASP A 149 -2.89 3.74 -4.15
CA ASP A 149 -3.74 2.96 -5.05
C ASP A 149 -3.06 1.63 -5.44
N HIS A 150 -3.80 0.83 -6.21
CA HIS A 150 -3.34 -0.44 -6.77
C HIS A 150 -2.13 -0.31 -7.73
N GLU A 151 -1.83 0.88 -8.25
CA GLU A 151 -0.63 1.17 -9.04
C GLU A 151 0.56 1.63 -8.19
N PHE A 152 0.38 1.68 -6.86
CA PHE A 152 1.33 2.18 -5.87
C PHE A 152 1.60 3.68 -6.00
N LYS A 153 0.62 4.43 -6.49
CA LYS A 153 0.64 5.89 -6.50
C LYS A 153 -0.11 6.41 -5.28
N GLN A 154 0.43 7.45 -4.65
CA GLN A 154 -0.18 8.05 -3.48
C GLN A 154 -1.44 8.83 -3.90
N PHE A 155 -2.54 8.66 -3.16
CA PHE A 155 -3.80 9.36 -3.46
C PHE A 155 -3.63 10.88 -3.44
N GLU A 156 -4.31 11.59 -4.36
CA GLU A 156 -4.21 13.05 -4.45
C GLU A 156 -5.11 13.81 -3.47
N LYS A 157 -6.29 13.30 -3.11
CA LYS A 157 -7.20 13.90 -2.11
C LYS A 157 -8.29 12.90 -1.70
N THR A 158 -9.17 13.31 -0.78
CA THR A 158 -10.40 12.65 -0.25
C THR A 158 -10.24 11.60 0.85
N ILE A 159 -9.13 10.89 0.95
CA ILE A 159 -8.88 9.94 2.04
C ILE A 159 -7.60 10.28 2.84
N PRO A 160 -7.50 9.89 4.12
CA PRO A 160 -6.27 10.05 4.88
C PRO A 160 -5.10 9.34 4.17
N LYS A 161 -4.18 10.12 3.61
CA LYS A 161 -3.07 9.57 2.81
C LYS A 161 -2.02 8.85 3.64
N TYR A 162 -1.86 9.26 4.90
CA TYR A 162 -0.85 8.70 5.79
C TYR A 162 -1.09 9.04 7.26
N VAL A 163 -0.41 8.29 8.13
CA VAL A 163 -0.23 8.58 9.56
C VAL A 163 1.25 8.52 9.90
N ARG A 164 1.80 9.62 10.42
CA ARG A 164 3.20 9.72 10.84
C ARG A 164 3.48 8.78 12.01
N THR A 165 4.63 8.10 11.93
CA THR A 165 5.16 7.23 12.99
C THR A 165 6.11 7.97 13.94
N TYR A 166 6.70 9.09 13.49
CA TYR A 166 7.73 9.86 14.20
C TYR A 166 8.98 9.03 14.55
N LYS A 167 9.30 7.99 13.76
CA LYS A 167 10.56 7.23 13.84
C LYS A 167 11.73 8.22 13.62
N GLY A 168 12.40 8.60 14.72
CA GLY A 168 13.45 9.64 14.79
C GLY A 168 13.36 10.53 16.05
N LEU A 169 12.18 10.65 16.66
CA LEU A 169 11.97 11.33 17.94
C LEU A 169 11.50 10.28 18.95
N TRP A 170 12.42 9.74 19.75
CA TRP A 170 12.16 8.58 20.61
C TRP A 170 10.96 8.78 21.56
N PHE A 171 10.75 10.00 22.06
CA PHE A 171 9.63 10.38 22.93
C PHE A 171 8.29 10.56 22.18
N LEU A 172 8.29 10.65 20.85
CA LEU A 172 7.07 10.76 20.01
C LEU A 172 6.84 9.52 19.14
N LYS A 173 7.73 8.54 19.20
CA LYS A 173 7.64 7.32 18.39
C LYS A 173 6.32 6.62 18.68
N ARG A 174 5.56 6.33 17.63
CA ARG A 174 4.30 5.59 17.73
C ARG A 174 4.52 4.12 17.41
N THR A 175 3.86 3.26 18.17
CA THR A 175 3.76 1.82 17.87
C THR A 175 2.91 1.61 16.61
N PRO A 176 3.08 0.49 15.88
CA PRO A 176 2.22 0.13 14.75
C PRO A 176 0.73 0.19 15.11
N THR A 177 0.34 -0.38 16.26
CA THR A 177 -1.04 -0.34 16.80
C THR A 177 -1.57 1.08 16.86
N LYS A 178 -0.81 2.01 17.46
CA LYS A 178 -1.26 3.41 17.58
C LYS A 178 -1.41 4.10 16.23
N VAL A 179 -0.53 3.78 15.28
CA VAL A 179 -0.58 4.32 13.92
C VAL A 179 -1.85 3.83 13.19
N VAL A 180 -2.18 2.54 13.32
CA VAL A 180 -3.39 1.94 12.74
C VAL A 180 -4.66 2.52 13.38
N GLU A 181 -4.73 2.63 14.71
CA GLU A 181 -5.86 3.26 15.42
C GLU A 181 -6.12 4.70 14.92
N ILE A 182 -5.07 5.49 14.75
CA ILE A 182 -5.18 6.87 14.26
C ILE A 182 -5.70 6.87 12.83
N LEU A 183 -5.24 5.94 11.99
CA LEU A 183 -5.70 5.83 10.61
C LEU A 183 -7.20 5.45 10.55
N GLU A 184 -7.61 4.45 11.33
CA GLU A 184 -9.01 4.00 11.48
C GLU A 184 -9.90 5.17 11.92
N LYS A 185 -9.49 5.91 12.97
CA LYS A 185 -10.22 7.09 13.45
C LYS A 185 -10.35 8.18 12.38
N LYS A 186 -9.27 8.46 11.64
CA LYS A 186 -9.29 9.44 10.54
C LYS A 186 -10.22 8.99 9.42
N ASN A 187 -10.24 7.70 9.12
CA ASN A 187 -11.11 7.12 8.10
C ASN A 187 -12.58 7.29 8.47
N ASN A 188 -12.96 6.87 9.67
CA ASN A 188 -14.33 6.97 10.17
C ASN A 188 -14.83 8.43 10.21
N LEU A 189 -13.95 9.35 10.60
CA LEU A 189 -14.27 10.78 10.57
C LEU A 189 -14.48 11.31 9.13
N ALA A 190 -13.68 10.85 8.16
CA ALA A 190 -13.84 11.25 6.77
C ALA A 190 -15.17 10.75 6.20
N LEU A 191 -15.52 9.49 6.45
CA LEU A 191 -16.80 8.89 6.03
C LEU A 191 -18.00 9.64 6.64
N PHE A 192 -17.95 9.94 7.95
CA PHE A 192 -19.01 10.71 8.61
C PHE A 192 -19.24 12.09 7.96
N LYS A 193 -18.16 12.81 7.62
CA LYS A 193 -18.25 14.11 6.95
C LYS A 193 -18.88 14.01 5.56
N ILE A 194 -18.57 12.95 4.80
CA ILE A 194 -19.15 12.72 3.47
C ILE A 194 -20.65 12.44 3.58
N THR A 195 -21.06 11.51 4.46
CA THR A 195 -22.48 11.16 4.66
C THR A 195 -23.31 12.37 5.08
N ARG A 196 -22.81 13.17 6.02
CA ARG A 196 -23.50 14.40 6.46
C ARG A 196 -23.66 15.41 5.32
N LYS A 197 -22.63 15.59 4.49
CA LYS A 197 -22.68 16.50 3.33
C LYS A 197 -23.69 16.05 2.27
N LEU A 198 -23.84 14.73 2.06
CA LEU A 198 -24.83 14.19 1.14
C LEU A 198 -26.26 14.36 1.69
N PHE A 199 -26.47 14.09 2.97
CA PHE A 199 -27.76 14.29 3.62
C PHE A 199 -28.26 15.73 3.52
N LEU A 200 -27.38 16.71 3.82
CA LEU A 200 -27.70 18.14 3.73
C LEU A 200 -27.94 18.67 2.31
N LYS A 201 -27.60 17.91 1.26
CA LYS A 201 -27.87 18.30 -0.14
C LYS A 201 -29.23 17.81 -0.64
N ASN A 202 -29.84 16.85 0.07
CA ASN A 202 -31.09 16.20 -0.32
C ASN A 202 -32.28 16.70 0.53
N ILE A 203 -32.04 17.70 1.38
CA ILE A 203 -33.03 18.48 2.12
C ILE A 203 -32.98 19.89 1.53
#